data_AF-A0A378KTL2-F1
#
_entry.id   AF-A0A378KTL2-F1
#
_cell.length_a   1.000
_cell.length_b   1.000
_cell.length_c   1.000
_cell.angle_alpha   90.00
_cell.angle_beta   90.00
_cell.angle_gamma   90.00
#
_symmetry.space_group_name_H-M   'P 1'
#
loop_
_entity.id
_entity.type
_entity.pdbx_description
1 polymer ?
#
loop_
_entity_poly.entity_id
_entity_poly.type
_entity_poly.pdbx_seq_one_letter_code
_entity_poly.pdbx_strand_id
1 'polypeptide(L)'
;MMRWILLSANGNYNDVYRNEESTLVLKIPKEEFDGTIPATDIPERAVRLWNELNSHIYPDAKIVETTYGKGWLCPFVEGEQASDKEIGAALVDIYNRSGRIVMDALAPKNFIKRQSDGLVVCVDVGLALQLEQKQNSANTHRLTRQKSETSLLEWEKRSWFFESKNREIEEKLPGKYPHTLSTCRALIFLKTHRPDVVDVIFLKHDLELRDKLAQAHAGSQLYSLSRSEKVRLHEDALAHLDSVLIKSIQYNPNSPGSDYPQSQSSSSSSEPSNSIDRRGQHDDDDEDDEDDEKDSILEDLKIIRIVEENPHVQQHHEEPIEMAQRFCISELKKFKEEVQLKQHIDPNTQKSQLFKVRLRTERELNYADTLISCITQMNTLDDVKEKISTLKEAIPDLSQELGSTLDQCLQVTNSFGTEEYSTSYPSLQ
;
A
#
# COMPACT_ATOMS: atom_id res chain seq x y z
N MET A 1 3.28 21.35 35.47
CA MET A 1 2.26 20.96 34.47
C MET A 1 2.93 21.11 33.11
N MET A 2 3.04 20.05 32.32
CA MET A 2 3.76 20.09 31.03
C MET A 2 2.94 20.91 30.03
N ARG A 3 3.56 21.89 29.36
CA ARG A 3 2.88 22.71 28.36
C ARG A 3 2.97 22.05 26.99
N TRP A 4 1.84 22.04 26.28
CA TRP A 4 1.69 21.44 24.96
C TRP A 4 1.58 22.52 23.88
N ILE A 5 2.32 22.35 22.79
CA ILE A 5 2.32 23.21 21.59
C ILE A 5 1.71 22.39 20.45
N LEU A 6 0.62 22.88 19.88
CA LEU A 6 -0.04 22.23 18.74
C LEU A 6 0.88 22.24 17.51
N LEU A 7 1.19 21.05 16.98
CA LEU A 7 1.99 20.87 15.76
C LEU A 7 1.10 20.86 14.51
N SER A 8 -0.05 20.22 14.59
CA SER A 8 -1.00 20.13 13.48
C SER A 8 -2.43 20.12 14.02
N ALA A 9 -3.14 21.22 13.80
CA ALA A 9 -4.58 21.35 14.08
C ALA A 9 -5.44 20.68 12.98
N ASN A 10 -4.87 20.51 11.79
CA ASN A 10 -5.59 20.12 10.57
C ASN A 10 -5.26 18.68 10.14
N GLY A 11 -4.73 17.86 11.05
CA GLY A 11 -4.67 16.43 10.81
C GLY A 11 -6.08 15.85 10.66
N ASN A 12 -6.27 14.94 9.71
CA ASN A 12 -7.58 14.32 9.47
C ASN A 12 -8.02 13.42 10.63
N TYR A 13 -7.06 12.77 11.30
CA TYR A 13 -7.35 11.71 12.26
C TYR A 13 -6.94 12.04 13.70
N ASN A 14 -5.96 12.92 13.88
CA ASN A 14 -5.43 13.24 15.19
C ASN A 14 -5.08 14.74 15.28
N ASP A 15 -5.33 15.34 16.44
CA ASP A 15 -4.64 16.55 16.86
C ASP A 15 -3.31 16.16 17.49
N VAL A 16 -2.23 16.77 17.01
CA VAL A 16 -0.87 16.41 17.37
C VAL A 16 -0.21 17.58 18.09
N TYR A 17 0.29 17.34 19.29
CA TYR A 17 0.99 18.32 20.11
C TYR A 17 2.40 17.83 20.41
N ARG A 18 3.34 18.76 20.60
CA ARG A 18 4.63 18.48 21.25
C ARG A 18 4.71 19.19 22.59
N ASN A 19 5.50 18.68 23.52
CA ASN A 19 5.82 19.46 24.71
C ASN A 19 6.83 20.58 24.39
N GLU A 20 6.96 21.56 25.27
CA GLU A 20 7.90 22.68 25.12
C GLU A 20 9.35 22.23 24.91
N GLU A 21 9.77 21.18 25.61
CA GLU A 21 11.12 20.64 25.50
C GLU A 21 11.36 19.82 24.23
N SER A 22 10.32 19.61 23.39
CA SER A 22 10.37 18.79 22.17
C SER A 22 10.93 17.39 22.42
N THR A 23 10.53 16.77 23.54
CA THR A 23 10.93 15.40 23.91
C THR A 23 9.81 14.39 23.70
N LEU A 24 8.55 14.85 23.70
CA LEU A 24 7.36 14.01 23.64
C LEU A 24 6.35 14.61 22.66
N VAL A 25 5.60 13.73 22.01
CA VAL A 25 4.44 14.03 21.19
C VAL A 25 3.21 13.45 21.86
N LEU A 26 2.15 14.25 21.96
CA LEU A 26 0.81 13.84 22.35
C LEU A 26 -0.06 13.79 21.09
N LYS A 27 -0.70 12.65 20.85
CA LYS A 27 -1.72 12.52 19.80
C LYS A 27 -3.07 12.28 20.45
N ILE A 28 -4.03 13.15 20.12
CA ILE A 28 -5.43 13.04 20.51
C ILE A 28 -6.22 12.64 19.27
N PRO A 29 -6.85 11.44 19.24
CA PRO A 29 -7.67 11.03 18.11
C PRO A 29 -8.89 11.95 17.96
N LYS A 30 -9.25 12.23 16.71
CA LYS A 30 -10.48 12.94 16.37
C LYS A 30 -11.64 11.97 16.26
N GLU A 31 -12.79 12.40 16.75
CA GLU A 31 -14.05 11.71 16.52
C GLU A 31 -14.54 11.98 15.09
N GLU A 32 -15.09 10.96 14.45
CA GLU A 32 -15.86 11.06 13.21
C GLU A 32 -17.23 11.72 13.50
N PHE A 33 -18.02 11.96 12.45
CA PHE A 33 -19.32 12.64 12.55
C PHE A 33 -20.32 11.93 13.49
N ASP A 34 -20.18 10.62 13.67
CA ASP A 34 -21.02 9.82 14.56
C ASP A 34 -20.51 9.76 16.01
N GLY A 35 -19.43 10.51 16.32
CA GLY A 35 -18.79 10.51 17.64
C GLY A 35 -17.87 9.31 17.87
N THR A 36 -17.61 8.48 16.86
CA THR A 36 -16.71 7.32 16.99
C THR A 36 -15.28 7.66 16.57
N ILE A 37 -14.30 6.98 17.17
CA ILE A 37 -12.90 7.09 16.77
C ILE A 37 -12.63 6.00 15.72
N PRO A 38 -11.96 6.31 14.60
CA PRO A 38 -11.57 5.29 13.63
C PRO A 38 -10.80 4.16 14.31
N ALA A 39 -11.14 2.91 14.01
CA ALA A 39 -10.55 1.76 14.71
C ALA A 39 -9.01 1.69 14.59
N THR A 40 -8.43 2.31 13.55
CA THR A 40 -6.99 2.46 13.33
C THR A 40 -6.32 3.41 14.30
N ASP A 41 -7.05 4.40 14.81
CA ASP A 41 -6.57 5.54 15.58
C ASP A 41 -6.89 5.44 17.07
N ILE A 42 -7.51 4.35 17.50
CA ILE A 42 -7.74 4.04 18.92
C ILE A 42 -6.38 4.03 19.66
N PRO A 43 -6.23 4.79 20.77
CA PRO A 43 -4.94 4.95 21.48
C PRO A 43 -4.28 3.63 21.88
N GLU A 44 -5.05 2.65 22.34
CA GLU A 44 -4.57 1.31 22.70
C GLU A 44 -3.85 0.62 21.53
N ARG A 45 -4.44 0.72 20.33
CA ARG A 45 -3.87 0.15 19.12
C ARG A 45 -2.62 0.93 18.70
N ALA A 46 -2.70 2.25 18.68
CA ALA A 46 -1.59 3.11 18.27
C ALA A 46 -0.35 2.93 19.16
N VAL A 47 -0.52 2.86 20.49
CA VAL A 47 0.57 2.61 21.44
C VAL A 47 1.22 1.25 21.20
N ARG A 48 0.40 0.19 21.05
CA ARG A 48 0.93 -1.16 20.75
C ARG A 48 1.75 -1.17 19.47
N LEU A 49 1.23 -0.55 18.40
CA LEU A 49 1.92 -0.50 17.11
C LEU A 49 3.19 0.35 17.17
N TRP A 50 3.16 1.49 17.87
CA TRP A 50 4.36 2.30 18.06
C TRP A 50 5.47 1.48 18.72
N ASN A 51 5.17 0.82 19.83
CA ASN A 51 6.15 0.03 20.58
C ASN A 51 6.63 -1.19 19.78
N GLU A 52 5.79 -1.75 18.91
CA GLU A 52 6.14 -2.87 18.01
C GLU A 52 7.05 -2.42 16.85
N LEU A 53 6.72 -1.31 16.18
CA LEU A 53 7.45 -0.83 15.01
C LEU A 53 8.74 -0.09 15.36
N ASN A 54 8.71 0.64 16.47
CA ASN A 54 9.76 1.54 16.95
C ASN A 54 10.36 1.07 18.28
N SER A 55 10.47 -0.26 18.49
CA SER A 55 10.96 -0.89 19.73
C SER A 55 12.39 -0.50 20.16
N HIS A 56 13.12 0.21 19.29
CA HIS A 56 14.47 0.73 19.54
C HIS A 56 14.46 2.16 20.07
N ILE A 57 13.28 2.79 20.20
CA ILE A 57 13.12 4.18 20.66
C ILE A 57 12.58 4.17 22.08
N TYR A 58 13.26 4.89 22.96
CA TYR A 58 12.87 5.05 24.36
C TYR A 58 12.54 6.52 24.67
N PRO A 59 11.62 6.79 25.61
CA PRO A 59 10.76 5.81 26.30
C PRO A 59 9.67 5.20 25.41
N ASP A 60 9.11 4.06 25.81
CA ASP A 60 7.95 3.47 25.14
C ASP A 60 6.76 4.44 25.10
N ALA A 61 5.95 4.31 24.06
CA ALA A 61 4.66 5.00 23.99
C ALA A 61 3.71 4.49 25.06
N LYS A 62 2.81 5.37 25.51
CA LYS A 62 1.83 5.07 26.56
C LYS A 62 0.54 5.86 26.38
N ILE A 63 -0.57 5.29 26.84
CA ILE A 63 -1.88 5.94 26.89
C ILE A 63 -1.86 6.98 28.02
N VAL A 64 -2.50 8.13 27.79
CA VAL A 64 -2.64 9.19 28.79
C VAL A 64 -4.00 9.86 28.72
N GLU A 65 -4.44 10.33 29.89
CA GLU A 65 -5.60 11.21 30.02
C GLU A 65 -5.13 12.64 30.26
N THR A 66 -5.57 13.55 29.41
CA THR A 66 -5.15 14.96 29.45
C THR A 66 -6.36 15.88 29.47
N THR A 67 -6.12 17.18 29.60
CA THR A 67 -7.18 18.20 29.45
C THR A 67 -7.77 18.24 28.04
N TYR A 68 -7.10 17.65 27.04
CA TYR A 68 -7.56 17.55 25.66
C TYR A 68 -8.33 16.24 25.39
N GLY A 69 -8.50 15.39 26.39
CA GLY A 69 -9.12 14.06 26.27
C GLY A 69 -8.11 12.91 26.36
N LYS A 70 -8.62 11.72 26.04
CA LYS A 70 -7.87 10.46 25.99
C LYS A 70 -6.98 10.43 24.75
N GLY A 71 -5.71 10.13 24.92
CA GLY A 71 -4.79 10.02 23.79
C GLY A 71 -3.58 9.17 24.14
N TRP A 72 -2.50 9.37 23.40
CA TRP A 72 -1.24 8.67 23.64
C TRP A 72 -0.02 9.56 23.47
N LEU A 73 0.99 9.25 24.28
CA LEU A 73 2.30 9.87 24.23
C LEU A 73 3.29 8.95 23.54
N CYS A 74 4.18 9.53 22.75
CA CYS A 74 5.38 8.88 22.26
C CYS A 74 6.58 9.85 22.25
N PRO A 75 7.82 9.34 22.12
CA PRO A 75 8.99 10.20 21.95
C PRO A 75 8.88 11.10 20.73
N PHE A 76 9.27 12.37 20.88
CA PHE A 76 9.48 13.25 19.74
C PHE A 76 10.71 12.78 18.96
N VAL A 77 10.56 12.62 17.65
CA VAL A 77 11.64 12.19 16.77
C VAL A 77 12.12 13.40 15.99
N GLU A 78 13.27 13.95 16.38
CA GLU A 78 13.90 15.04 15.67
C GLU A 78 14.66 14.52 14.45
N GLY A 79 14.38 15.12 13.29
CA GLY A 79 15.01 14.71 12.05
C GLY A 79 14.39 15.35 10.82
N GLU A 80 14.74 14.78 9.67
CA GLU A 80 14.23 15.19 8.37
C GLU A 80 13.37 14.11 7.73
N GLN A 81 12.62 14.46 6.69
CA GLN A 81 11.90 13.48 5.88
C GLN A 81 12.89 12.47 5.30
N ALA A 82 12.67 11.18 5.55
CA ALA A 82 13.49 10.13 4.96
C ALA A 82 13.34 10.13 3.42
N SER A 83 14.42 9.81 2.71
CA SER A 83 14.40 9.66 1.25
C SER A 83 13.60 8.43 0.82
N ASP A 84 13.18 8.40 -0.45
CA ASP A 84 12.39 7.29 -1.01
C ASP A 84 13.04 5.90 -0.80
N LYS A 85 14.36 5.80 -1.01
CA LYS A 85 15.11 4.55 -0.79
C LYS A 85 15.15 4.16 0.69
N GLU A 86 15.30 5.14 1.57
CA GLU A 86 15.33 4.93 3.03
C GLU A 86 13.96 4.48 3.56
N ILE A 87 12.85 5.05 3.06
CA ILE A 87 11.50 4.61 3.40
C ILE A 87 11.27 3.18 2.91
N GLY A 88 11.59 2.88 1.65
CA GLY A 88 11.48 1.52 1.11
C GLY A 88 12.26 0.48 1.93
N ALA A 89 13.50 0.80 2.32
CA ALA A 89 14.29 -0.08 3.18
C ALA A 89 13.66 -0.25 4.58
N ALA A 90 13.15 0.83 5.17
CA ALA A 90 12.48 0.78 6.47
C ALA A 90 11.18 -0.05 6.43
N LEU A 91 10.43 -0.02 5.33
CA LEU A 91 9.24 -0.84 5.12
C LEU A 91 9.56 -2.33 5.10
N VAL A 92 10.64 -2.73 4.42
CA VAL A 92 11.11 -4.12 4.44
C VAL A 92 11.47 -4.56 5.86
N ASP A 93 12.15 -3.70 6.61
CA ASP A 93 12.53 -4.00 8.00
C ASP A 93 11.31 -4.12 8.92
N ILE A 94 10.34 -3.21 8.78
CA ILE A 94 9.06 -3.28 9.49
C ILE A 94 8.34 -4.58 9.16
N TYR A 95 8.21 -4.94 7.88
CA TYR A 95 7.53 -6.16 7.47
C TYR A 95 8.22 -7.42 8.01
N ASN A 96 9.56 -7.49 7.94
CA ASN A 96 10.29 -8.64 8.46
C ASN A 96 10.10 -8.83 9.97
N ARG A 97 10.14 -7.74 10.74
CA ARG A 97 9.96 -7.79 12.20
C ARG A 97 8.52 -8.08 12.62
N SER A 98 7.54 -7.45 11.98
CA SER A 98 6.15 -7.39 12.47
C SER A 98 5.13 -8.08 11.57
N GLY A 99 5.48 -8.35 10.31
CA GLY A 99 4.54 -8.79 9.28
C GLY A 99 3.55 -7.70 8.83
N ARG A 100 3.80 -6.43 9.21
CA ARG A 100 2.93 -5.29 8.89
C ARG A 100 3.40 -4.53 7.65
N ILE A 101 2.46 -3.90 6.98
CA ILE A 101 2.67 -3.00 5.84
C ILE A 101 2.11 -1.63 6.24
N VAL A 102 2.93 -0.58 6.13
CA VAL A 102 2.51 0.80 6.43
C VAL A 102 1.91 1.41 5.17
N MET A 103 0.58 1.47 5.11
CA MET A 103 -0.14 1.80 3.88
C MET A 103 -0.07 3.29 3.51
N ASP A 104 0.28 4.16 4.45
CA ASP A 104 0.42 5.59 4.23
C ASP A 104 1.89 6.04 4.25
N ALA A 105 2.82 5.15 3.91
CA ALA A 105 4.25 5.45 3.92
C ALA A 105 4.68 6.57 2.96
N LEU A 106 3.87 6.83 1.94
CA LEU A 106 4.08 7.91 0.96
C LEU A 106 3.68 9.29 1.51
N ALA A 107 2.94 9.34 2.63
CA ALA A 107 2.51 10.60 3.19
C ALA A 107 3.71 11.39 3.75
N PRO A 108 3.81 12.70 3.44
CA PRO A 108 4.89 13.52 3.96
C PRO A 108 4.95 13.49 5.48
N LYS A 109 6.17 13.39 6.01
CA LYS A 109 6.54 13.36 7.42
C LYS A 109 6.10 12.12 8.20
N ASN A 110 5.60 11.07 7.54
CA ASN A 110 5.31 9.79 8.21
C ASN A 110 6.57 8.98 8.53
N PHE A 111 7.66 9.21 7.79
CA PHE A 111 8.96 8.59 8.00
C PHE A 111 10.03 9.65 8.20
N ILE A 112 10.65 9.67 9.38
CA ILE A 112 11.66 10.64 9.77
C ILE A 112 13.01 9.95 9.91
N LYS A 113 14.01 10.44 9.18
CA LYS A 113 15.40 10.08 9.40
C LYS A 113 15.95 10.90 10.55
N ARG A 114 16.25 10.22 11.66
CA ARG A 114 16.77 10.84 12.87
C ARG A 114 18.19 11.34 12.65
N GLN A 115 18.46 12.59 13.02
CA GLN A 115 19.78 13.20 12.78
C GLN A 115 20.90 12.60 13.64
N SER A 116 20.59 12.13 14.84
CA SER A 116 21.60 11.65 15.80
C SER A 116 22.30 10.36 15.37
N ASP A 117 21.60 9.48 14.63
CA ASP A 117 22.10 8.15 14.28
C ASP A 117 21.69 7.67 12.88
N GLY A 118 20.95 8.49 12.13
CA GLY A 118 20.49 8.16 10.78
C GLY A 118 19.38 7.12 10.71
N LEU A 119 18.81 6.67 11.84
CA LEU A 119 17.74 5.69 11.83
C LEU A 119 16.44 6.28 11.27
N VAL A 120 15.75 5.49 10.45
CA VAL A 120 14.46 5.87 9.86
C VAL A 120 13.34 5.38 10.76
N VAL A 121 12.51 6.31 11.22
CA VAL A 121 11.43 6.06 12.18
C VAL A 121 10.08 6.30 11.54
N CYS A 122 9.16 5.34 11.68
CA CYS A 122 7.77 5.47 11.29
C CYS A 122 6.99 6.18 12.41
N VAL A 123 6.69 7.48 12.22
CA VAL A 123 6.05 8.30 13.26
C VAL A 123 4.53 8.31 13.18
N ASP A 124 3.96 7.88 12.05
CA ASP A 124 2.54 7.59 11.92
C ASP A 124 2.31 6.09 11.68
N VAL A 125 1.67 5.45 12.65
CA VAL A 125 1.51 3.99 12.71
C VAL A 125 0.05 3.56 12.53
N GLY A 126 -0.88 4.50 12.35
CA GLY A 126 -2.32 4.23 12.28
C GLY A 126 -2.65 3.22 11.18
N LEU A 127 -2.04 3.36 10.02
CA LEU A 127 -2.26 2.48 8.86
C LEU A 127 -1.17 1.40 8.68
N ALA A 128 -0.52 0.98 9.77
CA ALA A 128 0.31 -0.23 9.78
C ALA A 128 -0.57 -1.49 9.87
N LEU A 129 -0.90 -2.08 8.71
CA LEU A 129 -1.84 -3.18 8.60
C LEU A 129 -1.15 -4.54 8.57
N GLN A 130 -1.79 -5.53 9.20
CA GLN A 130 -1.41 -6.93 9.12
C GLN A 130 -2.50 -7.70 8.38
N LEU A 131 -2.17 -8.19 7.18
CA LEU A 131 -3.15 -8.75 6.24
C LEU A 131 -3.27 -10.29 6.30
N GLU A 132 -2.72 -10.93 7.34
CA GLU A 132 -2.86 -12.38 7.56
C GLU A 132 -4.32 -12.75 7.91
N GLN A 133 -4.99 -13.52 7.05
CA GLN A 133 -6.34 -14.03 7.33
C GLN A 133 -6.36 -15.19 8.33
N LYS A 134 -5.30 -15.99 8.37
CA LYS A 134 -5.13 -17.15 9.26
C LYS A 134 -3.97 -16.90 10.20
N GLN A 135 -4.16 -17.21 11.49
CA GLN A 135 -3.02 -17.33 12.40
C GLN A 135 -2.16 -18.50 11.92
N ASN A 136 -0.89 -18.24 11.62
CA ASN A 136 0.06 -19.30 11.31
C ASN A 136 0.26 -20.14 12.58
N SER A 137 -0.56 -21.18 12.71
CA SER A 137 -0.60 -22.11 13.84
C SER A 137 0.46 -23.21 13.69
N ALA A 138 1.06 -23.31 12.51
CA ALA A 138 2.02 -24.34 12.17
C ALA A 138 3.45 -23.86 12.45
N ASN A 139 4.03 -24.41 13.52
CA ASN A 139 5.45 -24.70 13.70
C ASN A 139 6.44 -23.62 13.23
N THR A 140 6.92 -22.82 14.17
CA THR A 140 8.34 -22.69 14.54
C THR A 140 8.44 -21.68 15.67
N HIS A 141 9.45 -21.80 16.53
CA HIS A 141 9.70 -20.98 17.73
C HIS A 141 9.85 -19.45 17.50
N ARG A 142 9.51 -18.92 16.31
CA ARG A 142 9.49 -17.50 15.99
C ARG A 142 8.06 -16.98 16.10
N LEU A 143 7.76 -16.30 17.20
CA LEU A 143 6.65 -15.37 17.44
C LEU A 143 5.42 -15.62 16.54
N THR A 144 4.44 -16.38 17.05
CA THR A 144 3.13 -16.54 16.40
C THR A 144 2.55 -15.17 16.09
N ARG A 145 2.49 -14.81 14.81
CA ARG A 145 1.92 -13.53 14.36
C ARG A 145 0.42 -13.53 14.66
N GLN A 146 -0.02 -12.61 15.51
CA GLN A 146 -1.44 -12.49 15.89
C GLN A 146 -2.23 -11.83 14.75
N LYS A 147 -3.30 -12.49 14.28
CA LYS A 147 -4.28 -11.88 13.36
C LYS A 147 -4.82 -10.58 13.96
N SER A 148 -4.93 -9.54 13.12
CA SER A 148 -5.50 -8.24 13.49
C SER A 148 -6.81 -8.03 12.74
N GLU A 149 -7.96 -8.25 13.39
CA GLU A 149 -9.28 -8.06 12.77
C GLU A 149 -9.47 -6.62 12.28
N THR A 150 -9.05 -5.63 13.08
CA THR A 150 -9.04 -4.22 12.67
C THR A 150 -8.26 -4.00 11.39
N SER A 151 -7.12 -4.67 11.21
CA SER A 151 -6.31 -4.51 10.00
C SER A 151 -6.98 -5.11 8.76
N LEU A 152 -7.66 -6.23 8.91
CA LEU A 152 -8.36 -6.89 7.81
C LEU A 152 -9.61 -6.10 7.40
N LEU A 153 -10.42 -5.70 8.37
CA LEU A 153 -11.59 -4.87 8.14
C LEU A 153 -11.19 -3.55 7.47
N GLU A 154 -10.09 -2.93 7.92
CA GLU A 154 -9.67 -1.66 7.33
C GLU A 154 -9.02 -1.81 5.96
N TRP A 155 -8.33 -2.93 5.71
CA TRP A 155 -7.88 -3.26 4.38
C TRP A 155 -9.05 -3.47 3.42
N GLU A 156 -10.07 -4.22 3.82
CA GLU A 156 -11.28 -4.43 3.03
C GLU A 156 -11.98 -3.09 2.70
N LYS A 157 -12.14 -2.22 3.70
CA LYS A 157 -12.77 -0.90 3.52
C LYS A 157 -11.96 0.06 2.65
N ARG A 158 -10.62 0.05 2.76
CA ARG A 158 -9.75 1.09 2.18
C ARG A 158 -8.79 0.63 1.09
N SER A 159 -8.77 -0.65 0.70
CA SER A 159 -7.87 -1.15 -0.34
C SER A 159 -8.01 -0.38 -1.65
N TRP A 160 -9.25 -0.11 -2.08
CA TRP A 160 -9.53 0.72 -3.26
C TRP A 160 -9.05 2.18 -3.08
N PHE A 161 -9.22 2.74 -1.88
CA PHE A 161 -8.79 4.10 -1.56
C PHE A 161 -7.27 4.21 -1.60
N PHE A 162 -6.56 3.19 -1.12
CA PHE A 162 -5.10 3.12 -1.20
C PHE A 162 -4.63 3.15 -2.66
N GLU A 163 -5.22 2.34 -3.55
CA GLU A 163 -4.86 2.38 -4.97
C GLU A 163 -5.22 3.72 -5.63
N SER A 164 -6.38 4.30 -5.28
CA SER A 164 -6.77 5.61 -5.78
C SER A 164 -5.83 6.72 -5.30
N LYS A 165 -5.41 6.70 -4.04
CA LYS A 165 -4.47 7.70 -3.49
C LYS A 165 -3.07 7.51 -4.02
N ASN A 166 -2.63 6.27 -4.21
CA ASN A 166 -1.34 6.02 -4.86
C ASN A 166 -1.35 6.55 -6.29
N ARG A 167 -2.44 6.33 -7.03
CA ARG A 167 -2.60 6.89 -8.37
C ARG A 167 -2.57 8.42 -8.34
N GLU A 168 -3.30 9.04 -7.41
CA GLU A 168 -3.26 10.50 -7.23
C GLU A 168 -1.85 10.99 -6.91
N ILE A 169 -1.09 10.28 -6.07
CA ILE A 169 0.31 10.62 -5.76
C ILE A 169 1.20 10.43 -7.00
N GLU A 170 1.02 9.34 -7.75
CA GLU A 170 1.74 9.08 -9.01
C GLU A 170 1.44 10.18 -10.05
N GLU A 171 0.20 10.67 -10.12
CA GLU A 171 -0.23 11.72 -11.04
C GLU A 171 0.23 13.11 -10.61
N LYS A 172 0.09 13.45 -9.34
CA LYS A 172 0.44 14.79 -8.80
C LYS A 172 1.92 14.96 -8.55
N LEU A 173 2.62 13.89 -8.20
CA LEU A 173 4.03 13.87 -7.83
C LEU A 173 4.76 12.76 -8.60
N PRO A 174 4.72 12.77 -9.94
CA PRO A 174 5.28 11.71 -10.76
C PRO A 174 6.76 11.52 -10.42
N GLY A 175 7.12 10.29 -10.07
CA GLY A 175 8.49 9.90 -9.75
C GLY A 175 9.02 10.36 -8.39
N LYS A 176 8.20 10.92 -7.50
CA LYS A 176 8.71 11.37 -6.18
C LYS A 176 9.07 10.23 -5.23
N TYR A 177 8.28 9.15 -5.24
CA TYR A 177 8.47 7.98 -4.35
C TYR A 177 8.30 6.61 -5.04
N PRO A 178 8.94 6.36 -6.20
CA PRO A 178 8.77 5.11 -6.95
C PRO A 178 9.23 3.88 -6.15
N HIS A 179 10.31 3.97 -5.36
CA HIS A 179 10.81 2.85 -4.59
C HIS A 179 9.89 2.48 -3.42
N THR A 180 9.37 3.48 -2.70
CA THR A 180 8.42 3.27 -1.59
C THR A 180 7.15 2.62 -2.11
N LEU A 181 6.58 3.15 -3.20
CA LEU A 181 5.35 2.60 -3.77
C LEU A 181 5.54 1.18 -4.32
N SER A 182 6.63 0.93 -5.05
CA SER A 182 6.98 -0.40 -5.53
C SER A 182 7.15 -1.38 -4.37
N THR A 183 7.82 -0.95 -3.29
CA THR A 183 7.98 -1.77 -2.07
C THR A 183 6.62 -2.10 -1.44
N CYS A 184 5.74 -1.11 -1.22
CA CYS A 184 4.41 -1.37 -0.67
C CYS A 184 3.62 -2.37 -1.52
N ARG A 185 3.57 -2.17 -2.84
CA ARG A 185 2.86 -3.07 -3.77
C ARG A 185 3.46 -4.49 -3.76
N ALA A 186 4.79 -4.62 -3.76
CA ALA A 186 5.46 -5.91 -3.66
C ALA A 186 5.16 -6.64 -2.35
N LEU A 187 5.12 -5.93 -1.21
CA LEU A 187 4.76 -6.50 0.08
C LEU A 187 3.30 -6.98 0.10
N ILE A 188 2.36 -6.22 -0.49
CA ILE A 188 0.95 -6.62 -0.61
C ILE A 188 0.82 -7.86 -1.50
N PHE A 189 1.55 -7.91 -2.61
CA PHE A 189 1.58 -9.07 -3.50
C PHE A 189 2.04 -10.33 -2.76
N LEU A 190 3.20 -10.27 -2.10
CA LEU A 190 3.76 -11.37 -1.33
C LEU A 190 2.77 -11.81 -0.24
N LYS A 191 2.16 -10.87 0.45
CA LYS A 191 1.20 -11.19 1.50
C LYS A 191 -0.03 -11.94 1.00
N THR A 192 -0.48 -11.59 -0.19
CA THR A 192 -1.67 -12.17 -0.82
C THR A 192 -1.38 -13.53 -1.44
N HIS A 193 -0.23 -13.71 -2.09
CA HIS A 193 0.07 -14.88 -2.92
C HIS A 193 1.11 -15.83 -2.35
N ARG A 194 1.98 -15.34 -1.47
CA ARG A 194 3.10 -16.08 -0.85
C ARG A 194 3.22 -15.77 0.65
N PRO A 195 2.16 -16.01 1.44
CA PRO A 195 2.17 -15.73 2.88
C PRO A 195 3.19 -16.58 3.66
N ASP A 196 3.75 -17.62 3.04
CA ASP A 196 4.88 -18.42 3.52
C ASP A 196 6.20 -17.63 3.55
N VAL A 197 6.34 -16.61 2.70
CA VAL A 197 7.55 -15.76 2.63
C VAL A 197 7.49 -14.69 3.73
N VAL A 198 8.13 -15.01 4.85
CA VAL A 198 8.17 -14.13 6.04
C VAL A 198 9.36 -13.19 6.07
N ASP A 199 10.47 -13.57 5.42
CA ASP A 199 11.67 -12.76 5.27
C ASP A 199 11.77 -12.26 3.83
N VAL A 200 11.69 -10.94 3.67
CA VAL A 200 11.70 -10.24 2.39
C VAL A 200 12.90 -9.31 2.26
N ILE A 201 13.99 -9.59 2.99
CA ILE A 201 15.21 -8.76 2.95
C ILE A 201 15.77 -8.62 1.53
N PHE A 202 15.54 -9.63 0.67
CA PHE A 202 15.94 -9.61 -0.73
C PHE A 202 15.33 -8.43 -1.51
N LEU A 203 14.17 -7.89 -1.11
CA LEU A 203 13.56 -6.72 -1.76
C LEU A 203 14.40 -5.44 -1.63
N LYS A 204 15.36 -5.39 -0.70
CA LYS A 204 16.31 -4.28 -0.59
C LYS A 204 17.38 -4.29 -1.68
N HIS A 205 17.69 -5.47 -2.21
CA HIS A 205 18.84 -5.69 -3.09
C HIS A 205 18.41 -6.05 -4.52
N ASP A 206 17.33 -6.81 -4.66
CA ASP A 206 16.76 -7.20 -5.94
C ASP A 206 15.62 -6.25 -6.34
N LEU A 207 16.03 -5.11 -6.90
CA LEU A 207 15.10 -4.07 -7.35
C LEU A 207 14.23 -4.55 -8.52
N GLU A 208 14.76 -5.44 -9.37
CA GLU A 208 14.02 -5.99 -10.50
C GLU A 208 12.89 -6.89 -10.02
N LEU A 209 13.17 -7.82 -9.09
CA LEU A 209 12.14 -8.67 -8.49
C LEU A 209 11.09 -7.81 -7.77
N ARG A 210 11.52 -6.81 -6.99
CA ARG A 210 10.58 -5.89 -6.32
C ARG A 210 9.63 -5.25 -7.32
N ASP A 211 10.17 -4.72 -8.42
CA ASP A 211 9.37 -4.01 -9.41
C ASP A 211 8.45 -4.97 -10.19
N LYS A 212 8.87 -6.22 -10.46
CA LYS A 212 8.02 -7.28 -11.02
C LYS A 212 6.84 -7.63 -10.10
N LEU A 213 7.10 -7.83 -8.80
CA LEU A 213 6.04 -8.09 -7.81
C LEU A 213 5.06 -6.91 -7.71
N ALA A 214 5.59 -5.68 -7.72
CA ALA A 214 4.77 -4.47 -7.71
C ALA A 214 3.90 -4.35 -8.96
N GLN A 215 4.45 -4.65 -10.15
CA GLN A 215 3.72 -4.66 -11.41
C GLN A 215 2.66 -5.75 -11.46
N ALA A 216 2.94 -6.95 -10.94
CA ALA A 216 1.95 -8.02 -10.87
C ALA A 216 0.76 -7.63 -9.98
N HIS A 217 1.02 -6.95 -8.86
CA HIS A 217 -0.04 -6.38 -8.01
C HIS A 217 -0.84 -5.31 -8.75
N ALA A 218 -0.17 -4.29 -9.31
CA ALA A 218 -0.85 -3.20 -10.00
C ALA A 218 -1.64 -3.70 -11.24
N GLY A 219 -1.04 -4.59 -12.03
CA GLY A 219 -1.65 -5.17 -13.23
C GLY A 219 -2.88 -6.00 -12.93
N SER A 220 -2.95 -6.65 -11.77
CA SER A 220 -4.17 -7.33 -11.33
C SER A 220 -5.37 -6.37 -11.23
N GLN A 221 -5.11 -5.12 -10.84
CA GLN A 221 -6.11 -4.06 -10.63
C GLN A 221 -6.44 -3.26 -11.90
N LEU A 222 -5.57 -3.28 -12.92
CA LEU A 222 -5.78 -2.52 -14.15
C LEU A 222 -6.81 -3.20 -15.06
N TYR A 223 -7.92 -2.53 -15.36
CA TYR A 223 -8.95 -3.04 -16.29
C TYR A 223 -8.47 -3.09 -17.74
N SER A 224 -7.48 -2.27 -18.10
CA SER A 224 -6.94 -2.17 -19.46
C SER A 224 -6.15 -3.41 -19.90
N LEU A 225 -5.61 -4.19 -18.95
CA LEU A 225 -4.86 -5.41 -19.27
C LEU A 225 -5.82 -6.58 -19.52
N SER A 226 -5.55 -7.33 -20.59
CA SER A 226 -6.24 -8.58 -20.85
C SER A 226 -5.98 -9.60 -19.73
N ARG A 227 -6.91 -10.55 -19.58
CA ARG A 227 -6.74 -11.64 -18.61
C ARG A 227 -5.43 -12.40 -18.80
N SER A 228 -5.02 -12.64 -20.04
CA SER A 228 -3.75 -13.32 -20.38
C SER A 228 -2.54 -12.52 -19.93
N GLU A 229 -2.56 -11.19 -20.08
CA GLU A 229 -1.44 -10.33 -19.64
C GLU A 229 -1.33 -10.31 -18.12
N LYS A 230 -2.45 -10.22 -17.41
CA LYS A 230 -2.47 -10.30 -15.94
C LYS A 230 -1.89 -11.60 -15.42
N VAL A 231 -2.29 -12.73 -16.03
CA VAL A 231 -1.75 -14.05 -15.68
C VAL A 231 -0.25 -14.10 -15.95
N ARG A 232 0.21 -13.62 -17.11
CA ARG A 232 1.63 -13.61 -17.46
C ARG A 232 2.47 -12.79 -16.47
N LEU A 233 2.02 -11.59 -16.08
CA LEU A 233 2.72 -10.76 -15.10
C LEU A 233 2.81 -11.45 -13.73
N HIS A 234 1.72 -12.13 -13.33
CA HIS A 234 1.66 -12.86 -12.07
C HIS A 234 2.61 -14.06 -12.05
N GLU A 235 2.58 -14.87 -13.11
CA GLU A 235 3.45 -16.04 -13.28
C GLU A 235 4.93 -15.66 -13.37
N ASP A 236 5.27 -14.60 -14.11
CA ASP A 236 6.65 -14.10 -14.21
C ASP A 236 7.19 -13.62 -12.85
N ALA A 237 6.38 -12.87 -12.10
CA ALA A 237 6.76 -12.40 -10.78
C ALA A 237 6.97 -13.55 -9.78
N LEU A 238 6.12 -14.58 -9.81
CA LEU A 238 6.27 -15.77 -8.98
C LEU A 238 7.48 -16.61 -9.38
N ALA A 239 7.71 -16.82 -10.68
CA ALA A 239 8.86 -17.56 -11.17
C ALA A 239 10.18 -16.88 -10.78
N HIS A 240 10.25 -15.55 -10.87
CA HIS A 240 11.43 -14.81 -10.44
C HIS A 240 11.63 -14.90 -8.92
N LEU A 241 10.56 -14.77 -8.14
CA LEU A 241 10.62 -14.96 -6.68
C LEU A 241 11.15 -16.34 -6.32
N ASP A 242 10.64 -17.40 -6.93
CA ASP A 242 11.09 -18.78 -6.66
C ASP A 242 12.57 -18.96 -7.01
N SER A 243 13.04 -18.38 -8.12
CA SER A 243 14.46 -18.37 -8.48
C SER A 243 15.33 -17.71 -7.39
N VAL A 244 14.91 -16.55 -6.87
CA VAL A 244 15.63 -15.85 -5.78
C VAL A 244 15.62 -16.65 -4.49
N LEU A 245 14.48 -17.24 -4.12
CA LEU A 245 14.36 -18.07 -2.92
C LEU A 245 15.23 -19.33 -3.01
N ILE A 246 15.26 -20.01 -4.17
CA ILE A 246 16.11 -21.18 -4.40
C ILE A 246 17.59 -20.82 -4.26
N LYS A 247 18.03 -19.71 -4.87
CA LYS A 247 19.41 -19.21 -4.74
C LYS A 247 19.77 -18.93 -3.28
N SER A 248 18.85 -18.35 -2.51
CA SER A 248 19.08 -18.04 -1.08
C SER A 248 19.24 -19.30 -0.22
N ILE A 249 18.56 -20.40 -0.56
CA ILE A 249 18.68 -21.68 0.13
C ILE A 249 20.00 -22.38 -0.23
N GLN A 250 20.41 -22.32 -1.50
CA GLN A 250 21.67 -22.89 -1.96
C GLN A 250 22.88 -22.16 -1.36
N TYR A 251 22.75 -20.86 -1.12
CA TYR A 251 23.74 -20.04 -0.46
C TYR A 251 23.64 -20.18 1.07
N ASN A 252 23.97 -21.36 1.60
CA ASN A 252 24.18 -21.53 3.03
C ASN A 252 25.66 -21.25 3.35
N PRO A 253 26.02 -20.11 3.98
CA PRO A 253 27.41 -19.77 4.31
C PRO A 253 28.04 -20.74 5.33
N ASN A 254 27.24 -21.61 5.96
CA ASN A 254 27.74 -22.70 6.81
C ASN A 254 27.92 -24.02 6.04
N SER A 255 27.74 -24.03 4.72
CA SER A 255 28.13 -25.17 3.89
C SER A 255 29.67 -25.22 3.85
N PRO A 256 30.31 -26.29 4.33
CA PRO A 256 31.76 -26.41 4.35
C PRO A 256 32.29 -26.46 2.91
N GLY A 257 32.62 -25.30 2.35
CA GLY A 257 33.15 -25.16 1.00
C GLY A 257 32.79 -23.88 0.24
N SER A 258 32.02 -22.92 0.80
CA SER A 258 31.76 -21.66 0.10
C SER A 258 32.87 -20.62 0.35
N ASP A 259 33.80 -20.50 -0.60
CA ASP A 259 34.81 -19.44 -0.65
C ASP A 259 34.15 -18.10 -1.01
N TYR A 260 33.65 -17.38 -0.01
CA TYR A 260 33.40 -15.95 -0.18
C TYR A 260 34.63 -15.15 0.24
N PRO A 261 35.08 -14.17 -0.55
CA PRO A 261 36.17 -13.30 -0.16
C PRO A 261 35.73 -12.52 1.07
N GLN A 262 36.41 -12.76 2.20
CA GLN A 262 36.23 -11.96 3.40
C GLN A 262 36.47 -10.49 3.05
N SER A 263 35.42 -9.68 3.09
CA SER A 263 35.55 -8.23 3.09
C SER A 263 36.36 -7.86 4.32
N GLN A 264 37.64 -7.54 4.12
CA GLN A 264 38.54 -7.10 5.18
C GLN A 264 37.96 -5.83 5.82
N SER A 265 37.45 -5.96 7.04
CA SER A 265 37.18 -4.83 7.92
C SER A 265 38.52 -4.25 8.36
N SER A 266 38.98 -3.21 7.67
CA SER A 266 40.13 -2.41 8.06
C SER A 266 39.80 -1.57 9.29
N SER A 267 40.15 -2.10 10.46
CA SER A 267 40.38 -1.30 11.66
C SER A 267 41.74 -0.60 11.53
N SER A 268 41.75 0.68 11.14
CA SER A 268 42.95 1.53 11.15
C SER A 268 42.95 2.45 12.37
N SER A 269 43.83 2.14 13.32
CA SER A 269 44.37 3.07 14.30
C SER A 269 45.75 3.54 13.80
N SER A 270 45.93 4.87 13.65
CA SER A 270 47.13 5.70 13.88
C SER A 270 48.47 4.96 14.14
N GLU A 271 49.62 5.21 13.49
CA GLU A 271 50.31 6.49 13.16
C GLU A 271 51.60 6.19 12.31
N PRO A 272 52.40 7.19 11.86
CA PRO A 272 53.26 7.12 10.66
C PRO A 272 54.75 6.83 10.89
N SER A 273 55.47 6.37 9.85
CA SER A 273 56.82 6.86 9.50
C SER A 273 57.44 6.20 8.26
N ASN A 274 58.11 7.06 7.48
CA ASN A 274 59.33 6.84 6.68
C ASN A 274 59.35 5.91 5.45
N SER A 275 59.46 6.58 4.30
CA SER A 275 60.49 6.43 3.25
C SER A 275 61.08 5.04 2.98
N ILE A 276 61.04 4.60 1.72
CA ILE A 276 62.24 4.28 0.92
C ILE A 276 61.82 4.04 -0.54
N ASP A 277 62.51 4.77 -1.41
CA ASP A 277 62.67 4.61 -2.85
C ASP A 277 63.12 3.18 -3.20
N ARG A 278 62.56 2.56 -4.25
CA ARG A 278 63.33 1.65 -5.11
C ARG A 278 62.62 1.37 -6.45
N ARG A 279 63.26 1.88 -7.50
CA ARG A 279 63.18 1.45 -8.89
C ARG A 279 63.33 -0.07 -9.03
N GLY A 280 62.63 -0.63 -10.00
CA GLY A 280 62.89 -1.95 -10.56
C GLY A 280 62.11 -2.12 -11.85
N GLN A 281 62.77 -1.85 -12.97
CA GLN A 281 62.38 -2.28 -14.31
C GLN A 281 62.46 -3.80 -14.39
N HIS A 282 61.48 -4.45 -15.03
CA HIS A 282 61.75 -5.60 -15.88
C HIS A 282 60.65 -5.69 -16.94
N ASP A 283 61.08 -5.51 -18.19
CA ASP A 283 60.45 -6.03 -19.39
C ASP A 283 60.52 -7.56 -19.34
N ASP A 284 59.52 -8.24 -19.88
CA ASP A 284 59.72 -9.26 -20.90
C ASP A 284 58.35 -9.70 -21.46
N ASP A 285 58.37 -9.84 -22.77
CA ASP A 285 57.32 -10.26 -23.68
C ASP A 285 56.82 -11.68 -23.36
N ASP A 286 55.58 -11.98 -23.76
CA ASP A 286 55.27 -13.20 -24.50
C ASP A 286 53.87 -13.05 -25.13
N GLU A 287 53.89 -13.05 -26.46
CA GLU A 287 52.77 -13.33 -27.34
C GLU A 287 52.22 -14.73 -27.04
N ASP A 288 50.91 -14.92 -27.15
CA ASP A 288 50.36 -16.09 -27.83
C ASP A 288 48.89 -15.83 -28.18
N ASP A 289 48.64 -15.99 -29.47
CA ASP A 289 47.36 -16.03 -30.15
C ASP A 289 46.49 -17.16 -29.57
N GLU A 290 45.17 -16.94 -29.51
CA GLU A 290 44.17 -17.94 -29.96
C GLU A 290 42.73 -17.38 -29.88
N ASP A 291 42.04 -17.56 -31.00
CA ASP A 291 40.61 -17.85 -31.15
C ASP A 291 39.58 -16.71 -31.27
N ASP A 292 39.51 -16.20 -32.52
CA ASP A 292 38.35 -16.24 -33.42
C ASP A 292 37.02 -16.83 -32.87
N GLU A 293 36.20 -16.05 -32.16
CA GLU A 293 34.74 -16.29 -32.13
C GLU A 293 33.89 -15.09 -31.65
N LYS A 294 34.06 -13.87 -32.21
CA LYS A 294 33.22 -12.72 -31.81
C LYS A 294 32.65 -11.83 -32.93
N ASP A 295 32.61 -12.30 -34.17
CA ASP A 295 32.08 -11.51 -35.29
C ASP A 295 30.67 -11.93 -35.80
N SER A 296 29.91 -12.73 -35.05
CA SER A 296 28.54 -13.12 -35.45
C SER A 296 27.39 -12.52 -34.61
N ILE A 297 27.67 -11.65 -33.63
CA ILE A 297 26.62 -11.09 -32.74
C ILE A 297 26.45 -9.57 -32.91
N LEU A 298 27.30 -8.90 -33.69
CA LEU A 298 27.29 -7.43 -33.81
C LEU A 298 26.51 -6.86 -35.00
N GLU A 299 25.87 -7.69 -35.84
CA GLU A 299 25.01 -7.21 -36.95
C GLU A 299 23.51 -7.19 -36.61
N ASP A 300 23.04 -7.98 -35.65
CA ASP A 300 21.61 -8.00 -35.26
C ASP A 300 21.19 -6.88 -34.28
N LEU A 301 22.16 -6.13 -33.73
CA LEU A 301 21.91 -5.02 -32.80
C LEU A 301 21.84 -3.63 -33.48
N LYS A 302 21.90 -3.55 -34.82
CA LYS A 302 21.78 -2.29 -35.57
C LYS A 302 20.37 -1.99 -36.10
N ILE A 303 19.37 -2.84 -35.84
CA ILE A 303 17.98 -2.63 -36.33
C ILE A 303 17.05 -1.99 -35.27
N ILE A 304 17.49 -1.78 -34.02
CA ILE A 304 16.66 -1.15 -32.98
C ILE A 304 17.31 0.14 -32.48
N ARG A 305 17.44 1.12 -33.37
CA ARG A 305 17.53 2.53 -32.98
C ARG A 305 17.16 3.38 -34.20
N ILE A 306 16.26 4.34 -33.96
CA ILE A 306 15.65 5.28 -34.92
C ILE A 306 14.36 4.73 -35.56
N VAL A 307 13.25 4.76 -34.80
CA VAL A 307 12.13 5.69 -35.02
C VAL A 307 11.45 5.92 -33.65
N GLU A 308 12.12 6.69 -32.80
CA GLU A 308 11.46 7.48 -31.76
C GLU A 308 11.16 8.84 -32.39
N GLU A 309 9.97 9.00 -32.96
CA GLU A 309 9.36 10.31 -33.12
C GLU A 309 7.90 10.21 -32.65
N ASN A 310 7.66 10.68 -31.43
CA ASN A 310 6.36 10.98 -30.81
C ASN A 310 5.30 9.86 -30.75
N PRO A 311 5.12 9.18 -29.60
CA PRO A 311 3.79 8.93 -29.09
C PRO A 311 3.45 10.11 -28.16
N HIS A 312 2.62 11.03 -28.62
CA HIS A 312 1.73 11.70 -27.68
C HIS A 312 1.08 10.57 -26.87
N VAL A 313 1.36 10.52 -25.57
CA VAL A 313 0.62 9.71 -24.62
C VAL A 313 -0.83 10.13 -24.78
N GLN A 314 -1.62 9.34 -25.52
CA GLN A 314 -3.06 9.45 -25.52
C GLN A 314 -3.47 9.10 -24.09
N GLN A 315 -3.63 10.14 -23.26
CA GLN A 315 -4.44 10.04 -22.06
C GLN A 315 -5.80 9.55 -22.54
N HIS A 316 -6.08 8.27 -22.36
CA HIS A 316 -7.45 7.77 -22.48
C HIS A 316 -8.22 8.45 -21.36
N HIS A 317 -8.82 9.61 -21.66
CA HIS A 317 -9.84 10.21 -20.83
C HIS A 317 -10.95 9.17 -20.74
N GLU A 318 -10.97 8.47 -19.62
CA GLU A 318 -12.08 7.58 -19.27
C GLU A 318 -13.35 8.43 -19.35
N GLU A 319 -14.27 8.03 -20.23
CA GLU A 319 -15.45 8.85 -20.48
C GLU A 319 -16.25 8.98 -19.18
N PRO A 320 -16.82 10.15 -18.84
CA PRO A 320 -17.56 10.37 -17.60
C PRO A 320 -18.63 9.30 -17.30
N ILE A 321 -19.17 8.68 -18.35
CA ILE A 321 -20.08 7.55 -18.22
C ILE A 321 -19.43 6.30 -17.63
N GLU A 322 -18.23 5.92 -18.07
CA GLU A 322 -17.55 4.71 -17.58
C GLU A 322 -17.21 4.83 -16.09
N MET A 323 -16.84 6.04 -15.64
CA MET A 323 -16.64 6.35 -14.23
C MET A 323 -17.93 6.24 -13.41
N ALA A 324 -19.03 6.81 -13.91
CA ALA A 324 -20.34 6.73 -13.25
C ALA A 324 -20.85 5.29 -13.17
N GLN A 325 -20.73 4.52 -14.26
CA GLN A 325 -21.11 3.11 -14.30
C GLN A 325 -20.31 2.29 -13.28
N ARG A 326 -18.98 2.46 -13.24
CA ARG A 326 -18.11 1.75 -12.30
C ARG A 326 -18.48 2.05 -10.86
N PHE A 327 -18.70 3.32 -10.52
CA PHE A 327 -19.12 3.72 -9.18
C PHE A 327 -20.44 3.06 -8.79
N CYS A 328 -21.47 3.17 -9.63
CA CYS A 328 -22.79 2.62 -9.34
C CYS A 328 -22.74 1.09 -9.17
N ILE A 329 -22.01 0.39 -10.05
CA ILE A 329 -21.84 -1.07 -9.97
C ILE A 329 -21.13 -1.47 -8.67
N SER A 330 -20.10 -0.71 -8.26
CA SER A 330 -19.36 -0.96 -7.03
C SER A 330 -20.26 -0.86 -5.79
N GLU A 331 -21.01 0.24 -5.66
CA GLU A 331 -21.89 0.45 -4.50
C GLU A 331 -23.02 -0.58 -4.45
N LEU A 332 -23.57 -0.98 -5.61
CA LEU A 332 -24.59 -2.04 -5.65
C LEU A 332 -24.03 -3.41 -5.27
N LYS A 333 -22.80 -3.74 -5.66
CA LYS A 333 -22.14 -4.98 -5.23
C LYS A 333 -21.91 -5.00 -3.72
N LYS A 334 -21.45 -3.89 -3.15
CA LYS A 334 -21.26 -3.74 -1.71
C LYS A 334 -22.57 -3.91 -0.94
N PHE A 335 -23.65 -3.27 -1.41
CA PHE A 335 -24.99 -3.49 -0.85
C PHE A 335 -25.38 -4.98 -0.85
N LYS A 336 -25.15 -5.69 -1.97
CA LYS A 336 -25.44 -7.13 -2.05
C LYS A 336 -24.67 -7.95 -1.03
N GLU A 337 -23.38 -7.68 -0.86
CA GLU A 337 -22.52 -8.38 0.09
C GLU A 337 -22.98 -8.15 1.55
N GLU A 338 -23.26 -6.90 1.91
CA GLU A 338 -23.77 -6.55 3.25
C GLU A 338 -25.11 -7.23 3.55
N VAL A 339 -25.99 -7.25 2.56
CA VAL A 339 -27.30 -7.90 2.66
C VAL A 339 -27.18 -9.42 2.79
N GLN A 340 -26.31 -10.06 2.02
CA GLN A 340 -26.04 -11.50 2.12
C GLN A 340 -25.44 -11.87 3.48
N LEU A 341 -24.56 -11.03 4.03
CA LEU A 341 -23.98 -11.22 5.36
C LEU A 341 -25.06 -11.16 6.44
N LYS A 342 -26.02 -10.23 6.33
CA LYS A 342 -27.15 -10.10 7.27
C LYS A 342 -28.12 -11.29 7.22
N GLN A 343 -28.24 -11.99 6.09
CA GLN A 343 -29.07 -13.21 6.00
C GLN A 343 -28.54 -14.38 6.83
N HIS A 344 -27.29 -14.33 7.30
CA HIS A 344 -26.68 -15.37 8.13
C HIS A 344 -26.91 -15.20 9.65
N ILE A 345 -27.72 -14.23 10.09
CA ILE A 345 -27.90 -13.91 11.52
C ILE A 345 -29.17 -14.56 12.12
N ASP A 346 -28.94 -15.31 13.21
CA ASP A 346 -29.81 -15.99 14.21
C ASP A 346 -31.17 -16.60 13.77
N PRO A 347 -31.29 -17.95 13.71
CA PRO A 347 -32.55 -18.66 13.43
C PRO A 347 -33.64 -18.54 14.52
N ASN A 348 -33.38 -17.91 15.67
CA ASN A 348 -34.36 -17.79 16.76
C ASN A 348 -35.32 -16.60 16.65
N THR A 349 -35.19 -15.75 15.63
CA THR A 349 -36.07 -14.59 15.45
C THR A 349 -37.40 -15.01 14.77
N GLN A 350 -38.53 -14.44 15.22
CA GLN A 350 -39.90 -14.87 14.87
C GLN A 350 -40.13 -15.16 13.37
N LYS A 351 -40.53 -16.41 13.05
CA LYS A 351 -40.66 -16.96 11.69
C LYS A 351 -41.47 -16.10 10.69
N SER A 352 -42.46 -15.34 11.15
CA SER A 352 -43.32 -14.52 10.27
C SER A 352 -42.69 -13.19 9.85
N GLN A 353 -41.91 -12.56 10.74
CA GLN A 353 -41.12 -11.36 10.41
C GLN A 353 -39.93 -11.74 9.52
N LEU A 354 -39.31 -12.89 9.79
CA LEU A 354 -38.19 -13.42 9.01
C LEU A 354 -38.56 -13.72 7.56
N PHE A 355 -39.77 -14.24 7.30
CA PHE A 355 -40.24 -14.50 5.94
C PHE A 355 -40.48 -13.21 5.13
N LYS A 356 -41.07 -12.18 5.75
CA LYS A 356 -41.27 -10.87 5.09
C LYS A 356 -39.96 -10.14 4.83
N VAL A 357 -39.03 -10.18 5.79
CA VAL A 357 -37.68 -9.63 5.63
C VAL A 357 -36.95 -10.37 4.52
N ARG A 358 -36.92 -11.71 4.54
CA ARG A 358 -36.23 -12.52 3.52
C ARG A 358 -36.78 -12.30 2.11
N LEU A 359 -38.09 -12.24 1.93
CA LEU A 359 -38.70 -11.94 0.63
C LEU A 359 -38.37 -10.52 0.15
N ARG A 360 -38.35 -9.54 1.06
CA ARG A 360 -37.92 -8.17 0.73
C ARG A 360 -36.45 -8.14 0.32
N THR A 361 -35.60 -8.84 1.06
CA THR A 361 -34.16 -8.92 0.83
C THR A 361 -33.81 -9.60 -0.50
N GLU A 362 -34.45 -10.73 -0.82
CA GLU A 362 -34.23 -11.43 -2.09
C GLU A 362 -34.68 -10.59 -3.29
N ARG A 363 -35.82 -9.89 -3.13
CA ARG A 363 -36.31 -8.94 -4.13
C ARG A 363 -35.31 -7.80 -4.35
N GLU A 364 -34.75 -7.23 -3.29
CA GLU A 364 -33.72 -6.17 -3.35
C GLU A 364 -32.41 -6.64 -3.99
N LEU A 365 -31.95 -7.87 -3.70
CA LEU A 365 -30.78 -8.46 -4.35
C LEU A 365 -31.00 -8.65 -5.86
N ASN A 366 -32.15 -9.19 -6.26
CA ASN A 366 -32.51 -9.35 -7.67
C ASN A 366 -32.62 -7.99 -8.39
N TYR A 367 -33.05 -6.95 -7.69
CA TYR A 367 -33.06 -5.60 -8.22
C TYR A 367 -31.66 -5.03 -8.40
N ALA A 368 -30.77 -5.20 -7.42
CA ALA A 368 -29.38 -4.79 -7.56
C ALA A 368 -28.71 -5.49 -8.77
N ASP A 369 -28.98 -6.78 -8.99
CA ASP A 369 -28.50 -7.51 -10.16
C ASP A 369 -29.06 -6.99 -11.49
N THR A 370 -30.36 -6.71 -11.53
CA THR A 370 -31.00 -6.12 -12.70
C THR A 370 -30.41 -4.75 -13.02
N LEU A 371 -30.20 -3.93 -11.99
CA LEU A 371 -29.65 -2.59 -12.15
C LEU A 371 -28.18 -2.62 -12.58
N ILE A 372 -27.35 -3.50 -12.01
CA ILE A 372 -25.97 -3.73 -12.47
C ILE A 372 -25.97 -4.12 -13.95
N SER A 373 -26.83 -5.06 -14.35
CA SER A 373 -26.92 -5.50 -15.75
C SER A 373 -27.36 -4.37 -16.68
N CYS A 374 -28.32 -3.54 -16.28
CA CYS A 374 -28.78 -2.41 -17.09
C CYS A 374 -27.73 -1.31 -17.19
N ILE A 375 -27.14 -0.88 -16.08
CA ILE A 375 -26.12 0.17 -16.03
C ILE A 375 -24.93 -0.21 -16.92
N THR A 376 -24.52 -1.48 -16.92
CA THR A 376 -23.42 -2.00 -17.76
C THR A 376 -23.67 -1.84 -19.26
N GLN A 377 -24.93 -1.75 -19.70
CA GLN A 377 -25.30 -1.69 -21.12
C GLN A 377 -25.63 -0.27 -21.60
N MET A 378 -25.59 0.72 -20.71
CA MET A 378 -25.97 2.10 -21.03
C MET A 378 -24.82 2.85 -21.70
N ASN A 379 -25.18 3.76 -22.60
CA ASN A 379 -24.20 4.55 -23.37
C ASN A 379 -24.28 6.05 -23.06
N THR A 380 -25.21 6.48 -22.21
CA THR A 380 -25.26 7.87 -21.72
C THR A 380 -25.43 7.95 -20.20
N LEU A 381 -24.96 9.05 -19.60
CA LEU A 381 -25.20 9.35 -18.18
C LEU A 381 -26.70 9.54 -17.87
N ASP A 382 -27.46 10.08 -18.82
CA ASP A 382 -28.88 10.32 -18.64
C ASP A 382 -29.68 9.01 -18.63
N ASP A 383 -29.29 8.00 -19.41
CA ASP A 383 -29.86 6.64 -19.32
C ASP A 383 -29.63 6.04 -17.92
N VAL A 384 -28.44 6.23 -17.34
CA VAL A 384 -28.10 5.75 -16.00
C VAL A 384 -28.97 6.45 -14.95
N LYS A 385 -29.12 7.78 -15.03
CA LYS A 385 -29.97 8.56 -14.11
C LYS A 385 -31.44 8.18 -14.24
N GLU A 386 -31.96 8.10 -15.46
CA GLU A 386 -33.35 7.75 -15.74
C GLU A 386 -33.64 6.36 -15.19
N LYS A 387 -32.73 5.40 -15.39
CA LYS A 387 -32.93 4.05 -14.88
C LYS A 387 -32.93 3.98 -13.36
N ILE A 388 -31.97 4.62 -12.70
CA ILE A 388 -31.93 4.66 -11.22
C ILE A 388 -33.19 5.32 -10.66
N SER A 389 -33.63 6.43 -11.27
CA SER A 389 -34.84 7.17 -10.86
C SER A 389 -36.11 6.34 -11.07
N THR A 390 -36.28 5.73 -12.25
CA THR A 390 -37.41 4.85 -12.58
C THR A 390 -37.50 3.68 -11.60
N LEU A 391 -36.35 3.10 -11.23
CA LEU A 391 -36.33 2.00 -10.27
C LEU A 391 -36.65 2.45 -8.85
N LYS A 392 -36.19 3.63 -8.45
CA LYS A 392 -36.54 4.22 -7.15
C LYS A 392 -38.05 4.47 -7.04
N GLU A 393 -38.70 4.90 -8.12
CA GLU A 393 -40.15 5.12 -8.17
C GLU A 393 -40.95 3.82 -8.26
N ALA A 394 -40.46 2.82 -9.01
CA ALA A 394 -41.15 1.54 -9.20
C ALA A 394 -41.21 0.68 -7.93
N ILE A 395 -40.42 1.00 -6.91
CA ILE A 395 -40.31 0.23 -5.66
C ILE A 395 -40.57 1.17 -4.47
N PRO A 396 -41.84 1.48 -4.15
CA PRO A 396 -42.20 2.42 -3.08
C PRO A 396 -41.75 1.97 -1.67
N ASP A 397 -41.41 0.70 -1.49
CA ASP A 397 -40.97 0.10 -0.23
C ASP A 397 -39.49 -0.35 -0.24
N LEU A 398 -38.60 0.37 -0.92
CA LEU A 398 -37.16 0.11 -0.84
C LEU A 398 -36.69 0.13 0.63
N SER A 399 -35.80 -0.79 1.00
CA SER A 399 -35.06 -0.63 2.25
C SER A 399 -34.34 0.72 2.26
N GLN A 400 -34.21 1.31 3.44
CA GLN A 400 -33.48 2.57 3.61
C GLN A 400 -32.05 2.45 3.10
N GLU A 401 -31.45 1.27 3.23
CA GLU A 401 -30.11 0.93 2.76
C GLU A 401 -30.02 0.99 1.23
N LEU A 402 -30.88 0.26 0.50
CA LEU A 402 -30.87 0.31 -0.97
C LEU A 402 -31.25 1.70 -1.48
N GLY A 403 -32.22 2.36 -0.86
CA GLY A 403 -32.61 3.74 -1.20
C GLY A 403 -31.42 4.71 -1.09
N SER A 404 -30.64 4.63 0.00
CA SER A 404 -29.45 5.45 0.18
C SER A 404 -28.36 5.14 -0.83
N THR A 405 -28.15 3.86 -1.19
CA THR A 405 -27.19 3.47 -2.24
C THR A 405 -27.57 4.06 -3.59
N LEU A 406 -28.86 4.01 -3.96
CA LEU A 406 -29.35 4.61 -5.21
C LEU A 406 -29.20 6.14 -5.21
N ASP A 407 -29.40 6.79 -4.06
CA ASP A 407 -29.21 8.23 -3.94
C ASP A 407 -27.76 8.66 -4.11
N GLN A 408 -26.81 7.89 -3.56
CA GLN A 408 -25.39 8.10 -3.80
C GLN A 408 -25.03 7.92 -5.28
N CYS A 409 -25.56 6.87 -5.92
CA CYS A 409 -25.38 6.64 -7.35
C CYS A 409 -25.89 7.83 -8.19
N LEU A 410 -27.08 8.37 -7.88
CA LEU A 410 -27.63 9.55 -8.54
C LEU A 410 -26.78 10.81 -8.31
N GLN A 411 -26.36 11.05 -7.08
CA GLN A 411 -25.54 12.21 -6.74
C GLN A 411 -24.22 12.23 -7.54
N VAL A 412 -23.54 11.07 -7.59
CA VAL A 412 -22.29 10.93 -8.35
C VAL A 412 -22.54 11.09 -9.85
N THR A 413 -23.56 10.42 -10.41
CA THR A 413 -23.91 10.53 -11.83
C THR A 413 -24.28 11.96 -12.23
N ASN A 414 -24.91 12.73 -11.33
CA ASN A 414 -25.23 14.14 -11.54
C ASN A 414 -23.97 15.03 -11.53
N SER A 415 -23.01 14.75 -10.65
CA SER A 415 -21.74 15.52 -10.60
C SER A 415 -20.89 15.39 -11.86
N PHE A 416 -21.02 14.27 -12.59
CA PHE A 416 -20.34 14.07 -13.88
C PHE A 416 -21.03 14.79 -15.05
N GLY A 417 -22.28 15.23 -14.90
CA GLY A 417 -23.07 15.86 -15.97
C GLY A 417 -23.07 17.39 -15.95
N THR A 418 -22.54 18.03 -14.91
CA THR A 418 -22.45 19.49 -14.82
C THR A 418 -21.17 19.98 -15.51
N GLU A 419 -21.30 20.94 -16.43
CA GLU A 419 -20.21 21.52 -17.26
C GLU A 419 -19.00 22.07 -16.46
N GLU A 420 -19.08 22.18 -15.13
CA GLU A 420 -17.98 22.61 -14.27
C GLU A 420 -16.78 21.64 -14.24
N TYR A 421 -16.95 20.39 -14.68
CA TYR A 421 -15.83 19.46 -14.87
C TYR A 421 -14.94 19.81 -16.08
N SER A 422 -15.36 20.74 -16.95
CA SER A 422 -14.66 21.03 -18.20
C SER A 422 -13.58 22.12 -18.12
N THR A 423 -13.52 23.00 -17.11
CA THR A 423 -12.56 24.15 -17.16
C THR A 423 -12.02 24.70 -15.84
N SER A 424 -12.20 24.06 -14.68
CA SER A 424 -11.66 24.59 -13.41
C SER A 424 -10.53 23.73 -12.80
N TYR A 425 -9.38 23.70 -13.49
CA TYR A 425 -8.11 23.59 -12.75
C TYR A 425 -7.77 24.98 -12.21
N PRO A 426 -7.73 25.21 -10.88
CA PRO A 426 -7.16 26.43 -10.36
C PRO A 426 -5.66 26.37 -10.66
N SER A 427 -5.18 27.30 -11.48
CA SER A 427 -3.75 27.60 -11.56
C SER A 427 -3.29 28.07 -10.17
N LEU A 428 -2.71 27.17 -9.39
CA LEU A 428 -2.05 27.51 -8.12
C LEU A 428 -0.62 27.98 -8.43
N GLN A 429 -0.43 29.30 -8.27
CA GLN A 429 0.88 29.90 -8.01
C GLN A 429 1.33 29.58 -6.58
#